data_AF-A0A3B8J644-F1
#
_entry.id   AF-A0A3B8J644-F1
#
_cell.length_a   1.000
_cell.length_b   1.000
_cell.length_c   1.000
_cell.angle_alpha   90.00
_cell.angle_beta   90.00
_cell.angle_gamma   90.00
#
_symmetry.space_group_name_H-M   'P 1'
#
loop_
_entity.id
_entity.type
_entity.pdbx_description
1 polymer ?
#
loop_
_entity_poly.entity_id
_entity_poly.type
_entity_poly.pdbx_seq_one_letter_code
_entity_poly.pdbx_strand_id
1 'polypeptide(L)'
;MYSNKPIFFIEDRRKKPDALCVWLEIASIAVWVLLFCVLIFYQKALPQVETFFDRFFGIEVRDTWDYSKLDIAFYLLVFLFLFSALSVFLNSKRLKRKTDRIRRSFIISLIGSFTGIIIYLFGYLL
;
A
#
# COMPACT_ATOMS: atom_id res chain seq x y z
N MET A 1 -54.89 15.24 -9.56
CA MET A 1 -54.81 13.92 -10.21
C MET A 1 -53.40 13.37 -10.00
N TYR A 2 -53.23 12.38 -9.13
CA TYR A 2 -51.93 11.69 -8.98
C TYR A 2 -51.77 10.68 -10.12
N SER A 3 -50.60 10.71 -10.77
CA SER A 3 -50.25 9.81 -11.86
C SER A 3 -49.97 8.41 -11.31
N ASN A 4 -50.98 7.53 -11.35
CA ASN A 4 -50.89 6.10 -11.01
C ASN A 4 -50.11 5.30 -12.07
N LYS A 5 -48.87 5.69 -12.36
CA LYS A 5 -47.98 4.88 -13.19
C LYS A 5 -47.31 3.84 -12.27
N PRO A 6 -47.37 2.54 -12.59
CA PRO A 6 -46.66 1.54 -11.79
C PRO A 6 -45.17 1.86 -11.80
N ILE A 7 -44.57 1.87 -10.61
CA ILE A 7 -43.12 2.00 -10.45
C ILE A 7 -42.52 0.70 -10.98
N PHE A 8 -42.06 0.70 -12.23
CA PHE A 8 -41.29 -0.40 -12.76
C PHE A 8 -39.96 -0.42 -12.02
N PHE A 9 -39.82 -1.31 -11.05
CA PHE A 9 -38.53 -1.72 -10.51
C PHE A 9 -37.79 -2.42 -11.64
N ILE A 10 -37.01 -1.66 -12.40
CA ILE A 10 -36.02 -2.23 -13.31
C ILE A 10 -34.99 -2.86 -12.40
N GLU A 11 -35.10 -4.17 -12.21
CA GLU A 11 -34.08 -4.95 -11.53
C GLU A 11 -32.77 -4.76 -12.28
N ASP A 12 -31.85 -4.01 -11.67
CA ASP A 12 -30.54 -3.76 -12.24
C ASP A 12 -29.81 -5.10 -12.36
N ARG A 13 -29.82 -5.68 -13.57
CA ARG A 13 -29.18 -6.96 -13.88
C ARG A 13 -27.66 -6.94 -13.69
N ARG A 14 -27.07 -5.81 -13.27
CA ARG A 14 -25.63 -5.63 -13.00
C ARG A 14 -25.26 -5.91 -11.53
N LYS A 15 -26.00 -6.81 -10.88
CA LYS A 15 -25.82 -7.20 -9.47
C LYS A 15 -24.84 -8.36 -9.23
N LYS A 16 -24.04 -8.76 -10.23
CA LYS A 16 -22.92 -9.67 -9.98
C LYS A 16 -21.74 -8.85 -9.46
N PRO A 17 -21.10 -9.23 -8.34
CA PRO A 17 -19.82 -8.63 -7.98
C PRO A 17 -18.87 -8.92 -9.14
N ASP A 18 -18.52 -7.87 -9.89
CA ASP A 18 -17.50 -7.97 -10.93
C ASP A 18 -16.27 -8.58 -10.23
N ALA A 19 -15.71 -9.69 -10.75
CA ALA A 19 -14.54 -10.34 -10.13
C ALA A 19 -13.38 -9.35 -9.88
N LEU A 20 -13.33 -8.30 -10.70
CA LEU A 20 -12.41 -7.17 -10.57
C LEU A 20 -12.69 -6.28 -9.34
N CYS A 21 -13.96 -6.08 -8.94
CA CYS A 21 -14.31 -5.40 -7.68
C CYS A 21 -13.80 -6.18 -6.47
N VAL A 22 -14.00 -7.51 -6.46
CA VAL A 22 -13.49 -8.39 -5.40
C VAL A 22 -11.97 -8.37 -5.39
N TRP A 23 -11.34 -8.43 -6.57
CA TRP A 23 -9.89 -8.32 -6.71
C TRP A 23 -9.36 -6.99 -6.14
N LEU A 24 -10.00 -5.85 -6.44
CA LEU A 24 -9.59 -4.55 -5.88
C LEU A 24 -9.76 -4.47 -4.36
N GLU A 25 -10.68 -5.24 -3.79
CA GLU A 25 -10.86 -5.32 -2.34
C GLU A 25 -9.75 -6.10 -1.67
N ILE A 26 -9.46 -7.29 -2.18
CA ILE A 26 -8.35 -8.12 -1.71
C ILE A 26 -7.03 -7.41 -1.92
N ALA A 27 -6.82 -6.78 -3.09
CA ALA A 27 -5.63 -5.99 -3.39
C ALA A 27 -5.45 -4.82 -2.42
N SER A 28 -6.54 -4.16 -2.01
CA SER A 28 -6.47 -3.09 -1.02
C SER A 28 -5.98 -3.60 0.34
N ILE A 29 -6.43 -4.77 0.77
CA ILE A 29 -5.97 -5.39 2.02
C ILE A 29 -4.50 -5.80 1.88
N ALA A 30 -4.14 -6.44 0.77
CA ALA A 30 -2.77 -6.88 0.50
C ALA A 30 -1.77 -5.70 0.50
N VAL A 31 -2.18 -4.54 -0.02
CA VAL A 31 -1.37 -3.31 -0.01
C VAL A 31 -1.06 -2.84 1.40
N TRP A 32 -2.04 -2.88 2.31
CA TRP A 32 -1.79 -2.54 3.72
C TRP A 32 -0.86 -3.53 4.41
N VAL A 33 -1.04 -4.83 4.13
CA VAL A 33 -0.15 -5.88 4.65
C VAL A 33 1.29 -5.68 4.15
N LEU A 34 1.48 -5.43 2.85
CA LEU A 34 2.79 -5.15 2.28
C LEU A 34 3.43 -3.90 2.89
N LEU A 35 2.65 -2.83 3.08
CA LEU A 35 3.13 -1.62 3.72
C LEU A 35 3.60 -1.90 5.15
N PHE A 36 2.86 -2.72 5.91
CA PHE A 36 3.26 -3.13 7.25
C PHE A 36 4.56 -3.96 7.24
N CYS A 37 4.72 -4.88 6.28
CA CYS A 37 5.97 -5.62 6.11
C CYS A 37 7.15 -4.70 5.85
N VAL A 38 7.00 -3.70 4.96
CA VAL A 38 8.05 -2.69 4.71
C VAL A 38 8.46 -1.99 6.00
N LEU A 39 7.49 -1.57 6.82
CA LEU A 39 7.78 -0.89 8.09
C LEU A 39 8.54 -1.78 9.08
N ILE A 40 8.19 -3.07 9.17
CA ILE A 40 8.92 -4.02 10.03
C ILE A 40 10.37 -4.16 9.58
N PHE A 41 10.62 -4.35 8.28
CA PHE A 41 11.99 -4.52 7.78
C PHE A 41 12.79 -3.23 7.92
N TYR A 42 12.19 -2.08 7.66
CA TYR A 42 12.81 -0.78 7.87
C TYR A 42 13.17 -0.56 9.36
N GLN A 43 12.25 -0.85 10.28
CA GLN A 43 12.51 -0.75 11.72
C GLN A 43 13.64 -1.68 12.18
N LYS A 44 13.73 -2.88 11.61
CA LYS A 44 14.81 -3.82 11.92
C LYS A 44 16.14 -3.46 11.25
N ALA A 45 16.12 -2.60 10.23
CA ALA A 45 17.31 -2.13 9.52
C ALA A 45 17.94 -0.90 10.18
N LEU A 46 17.12 -0.07 10.85
CA LEU A 46 17.58 1.09 11.60
C LEU A 46 18.67 0.70 12.63
N PRO A 47 19.74 1.50 12.75
CA PRO A 47 20.71 1.33 13.83
C PRO A 47 19.98 1.49 15.16
N GLN A 48 20.30 0.63 16.10
CA GLN A 48 19.71 0.69 17.42
C GLN A 48 20.44 1.80 18.17
N VAL A 49 19.73 2.86 18.53
CA VAL A 49 20.29 3.93 19.35
C VAL A 49 20.45 3.38 20.77
N GLU A 50 21.63 3.53 21.37
CA GLU A 50 21.83 3.15 22.78
C GLU A 50 20.78 3.81 23.67
N THR A 51 19.92 3.00 24.28
CA THR A 51 18.96 3.49 25.26
C THR A 51 19.62 3.51 26.64
N PHE A 52 19.13 4.34 27.57
CA PHE A 52 19.61 4.38 28.95
C PHE A 52 19.66 2.98 29.62
N PHE A 53 18.71 2.11 29.29
CA PHE A 53 18.67 0.74 29.77
C PHE A 53 19.80 -0.13 29.17
N ASP A 54 20.12 0.03 27.89
CA ASP A 54 21.18 -0.76 27.23
C ASP A 54 22.54 -0.49 27.88
N ARG A 55 22.78 0.77 28.26
CA ARG A 55 23.98 1.18 29.00
C ARG A 55 23.98 0.69 30.45
N PHE A 56 22.81 0.60 31.09
CA PHE A 56 22.69 0.06 32.46
C PHE A 56 22.93 -1.45 32.51
N PHE A 57 22.49 -2.19 31.49
CA PHE A 57 22.64 -3.64 31.38
C PHE A 57 23.92 -4.08 30.64
N GLY A 58 24.73 -3.14 30.13
CA GLY A 58 25.98 -3.42 29.44
C GLY A 58 25.79 -4.19 28.12
N ILE A 59 24.65 -3.98 27.44
CA ILE A 59 24.32 -4.65 26.18
C ILE A 59 24.98 -3.87 25.06
N GLU A 60 25.89 -4.50 24.31
CA GLU A 60 26.48 -3.89 23.12
C GLU A 60 25.43 -3.79 22.02
N VAL A 61 25.12 -2.54 21.64
CA VAL A 61 24.10 -2.23 20.65
C VAL A 61 24.75 -2.01 19.29
N ARG A 62 24.12 -2.52 18.21
CA ARG A 62 24.65 -2.35 16.86
C ARG A 62 24.36 -0.94 16.34
N ASP A 63 25.44 -0.18 16.15
CA ASP A 63 25.41 1.22 15.69
C ASP A 63 25.37 1.37 14.15
N THR A 64 25.38 0.25 13.42
CA THR A 64 25.38 0.22 11.96
C THR A 64 24.04 -0.25 11.37
N TRP A 65 23.69 0.30 10.21
CA TRP A 65 22.53 -0.12 9.43
C TRP A 65 22.68 -1.58 8.96
N ASP A 66 21.57 -2.31 9.01
CA ASP A 66 21.50 -3.66 8.44
C ASP A 66 21.14 -3.58 6.96
N TYR A 67 22.15 -3.41 6.11
CA TYR A 67 21.95 -3.28 4.67
C TYR A 67 21.15 -4.44 4.07
N SER A 68 21.31 -5.67 4.57
CA SER A 68 20.53 -6.82 4.08
C SER A 68 19.02 -6.65 4.32
N LYS A 69 18.61 -6.14 5.48
CA LYS A 69 17.19 -5.87 5.76
C LYS A 69 16.68 -4.63 5.03
N LEU A 70 17.56 -3.66 4.82
CA LEU A 70 17.30 -2.45 4.05
C LEU A 70 17.00 -2.81 2.58
N ASP A 71 17.80 -3.69 1.98
CA ASP A 71 17.60 -4.23 0.62
C ASP A 71 16.25 -4.94 0.50
N ILE A 72 15.88 -5.76 1.50
CA ILE A 72 14.57 -6.43 1.53
C ILE A 72 13.43 -5.41 1.58
N ALA A 73 13.55 -4.38 2.44
CA ALA A 73 12.56 -3.30 2.50
C ALA A 73 12.45 -2.56 1.16
N PHE A 74 13.57 -2.34 0.47
CA PHE A 74 13.62 -1.73 -0.85
C PHE A 74 12.91 -2.58 -1.92
N TYR A 75 13.18 -3.88 -1.99
CA TYR A 75 12.48 -4.76 -2.94
C TYR A 75 10.97 -4.81 -2.67
N LEU A 76 10.57 -4.80 -1.39
CA LEU A 76 9.15 -4.69 -1.01
C LEU A 76 8.53 -3.36 -1.44
N LEU A 77 9.25 -2.24 -1.33
CA LEU A 77 8.81 -0.93 -1.82
C LEU A 77 8.62 -0.92 -3.34
N VAL A 78 9.56 -1.47 -4.10
CA VAL A 78 9.46 -1.58 -5.57
C VAL A 78 8.25 -2.44 -5.96
N PHE A 79 8.07 -3.59 -5.31
CA PHE A 79 6.91 -4.44 -5.53
C PHE A 79 5.61 -3.72 -5.20
N LEU A 80 5.54 -3.03 -4.05
CA LEU A 80 4.37 -2.25 -3.62
C LEU A 80 4.03 -1.13 -4.61
N PHE A 81 5.05 -0.45 -5.15
CA PHE A 81 4.88 0.58 -6.17
C PHE A 81 4.26 0.02 -7.44
N LEU A 82 4.84 -1.05 -8.00
CA LEU A 82 4.32 -1.69 -9.22
C LEU A 82 2.91 -2.24 -9.01
N PHE A 83 2.67 -2.89 -7.87
CA PHE A 83 1.37 -3.45 -7.53
C PHE A 83 0.29 -2.36 -7.37
N SER A 84 0.62 -1.26 -6.70
CA SER A 84 -0.28 -0.11 -6.55
C SER A 84 -0.54 0.58 -7.89
N ALA A 85 0.49 0.74 -8.73
CA ALA A 85 0.35 1.32 -10.07
C ALA A 85 -0.57 0.48 -10.96
N LEU A 86 -0.39 -0.85 -10.95
CA LEU A 86 -1.24 -1.79 -11.67
C LEU A 86 -2.69 -1.73 -11.16
N SER A 87 -2.87 -1.67 -9.84
CA SER A 87 -4.19 -1.56 -9.21
C SER A 87 -4.91 -0.26 -9.58
N VAL A 88 -4.20 0.88 -9.61
CA VAL A 88 -4.73 2.15 -10.10
C VAL A 88 -5.07 2.06 -11.59
N PHE A 89 -4.20 1.48 -12.42
CA PHE A 89 -4.45 1.32 -13.85
C PHE A 89 -5.71 0.48 -14.14
N LEU A 90 -5.87 -0.64 -13.45
CA LEU A 90 -7.05 -1.50 -13.56
C LEU A 90 -8.33 -0.80 -13.07
N ASN A 91 -8.22 -0.01 -11.99
CA ASN A 91 -9.33 0.78 -11.47
C ASN A 91 -9.73 1.91 -12.45
N SER A 92 -8.75 2.61 -13.03
CA SER A 92 -8.96 3.67 -14.03
C SER A 92 -9.63 3.17 -15.30
N LYS A 93 -9.39 1.93 -15.73
CA LYS A 93 -10.13 1.33 -16.86
C LYS A 93 -11.63 1.19 -16.59
N ARG A 94 -12.05 1.06 -15.31
CA ARG A 94 -13.47 1.00 -14.91
C ARG A 94 -14.11 2.37 -14.72
N LEU A 95 -13.32 3.45 -14.58
CA LEU A 95 -13.80 4.82 -14.38
C LEU A 95 -14.68 5.38 -15.52
N LYS A 96 -14.84 4.65 -16.63
CA LYS A 96 -15.84 4.95 -17.67
C LYS A 96 -17.29 4.90 -17.15
N ARG A 97 -17.54 4.35 -15.95
CA ARG A 97 -18.85 4.39 -15.27
C ARG A 97 -18.88 5.56 -14.26
N LYS A 98 -19.89 6.41 -14.37
CA LYS A 98 -20.07 7.69 -13.64
C LYS A 98 -20.01 7.60 -12.09
N THR A 99 -20.03 6.40 -11.53
CA THR A 99 -20.08 6.12 -10.08
C THR A 99 -18.83 5.44 -9.52
N ASP A 100 -17.90 4.96 -10.36
CA ASP A 100 -16.70 4.27 -9.88
C ASP A 100 -15.66 5.28 -9.37
N ARG A 101 -15.22 5.13 -8.10
CA ARG A 101 -14.20 5.98 -7.47
C ARG A 101 -12.88 5.21 -7.35
N ILE A 102 -11.76 5.90 -7.59
CA ILE A 102 -10.43 5.35 -7.34
C ILE A 102 -10.27 5.12 -5.83
N ARG A 103 -9.84 3.92 -5.44
CA ARG A 103 -9.54 3.61 -4.04
C ARG A 103 -8.32 4.39 -3.58
N ARG A 104 -8.47 5.22 -2.56
CA ARG A 104 -7.41 6.09 -2.02
C ARG A 104 -6.21 5.30 -1.51
N SER A 105 -6.40 4.09 -0.99
CA SER A 105 -5.32 3.23 -0.50
C SER A 105 -4.23 2.99 -1.54
N PHE A 106 -4.59 2.75 -2.80
CA PHE A 106 -3.58 2.56 -3.85
C PHE A 106 -2.80 3.83 -4.15
N ILE A 107 -3.44 5.00 -4.09
CA ILE A 107 -2.77 6.29 -4.30
C ILE A 107 -1.78 6.57 -3.16
N ILE A 108 -2.23 6.37 -1.91
CA ILE A 108 -1.40 6.57 -0.72
C ILE A 108 -0.18 5.65 -0.76
N SER A 109 -0.38 4.37 -1.07
CA SER A 109 0.71 3.40 -1.14
C SER A 109 1.61 3.62 -2.34
N LEU A 110 1.10 4.12 -3.46
CA LEU A 110 1.92 4.50 -4.62
C LEU A 110 2.85 5.67 -4.28
N ILE A 111 2.32 6.73 -3.65
CA ILE A 111 3.12 7.89 -3.23
C ILE A 111 4.12 7.47 -2.15
N GLY A 112 3.67 6.76 -1.12
CA GLY A 112 4.53 6.32 -0.02
C GLY A 112 5.66 5.40 -0.48
N SER A 113 5.36 4.45 -1.37
CA SER A 113 6.40 3.56 -1.93
C SER A 113 7.39 4.32 -2.81
N PHE A 114 6.92 5.26 -3.62
CA PHE A 114 7.78 6.12 -4.43
C PHE A 114 8.71 6.99 -3.58
N THR A 115 8.18 7.63 -2.53
CA THR A 115 8.98 8.41 -1.58
C THR A 115 10.02 7.54 -0.88
N GLY A 116 9.64 6.33 -0.43
CA GLY A 116 10.57 5.40 0.20
C GLY A 116 11.72 4.96 -0.72
N ILE A 117 11.42 4.70 -2.00
CA ILE A 117 12.43 4.38 -3.03
C ILE A 117 13.40 5.55 -3.22
N ILE A 118 12.90 6.79 -3.29
CA ILE A 118 13.74 7.98 -3.42
C ILE A 118 14.67 8.11 -2.21
N ILE A 119 14.13 7.99 -0.99
CA ILE A 119 14.93 8.08 0.25
C ILE A 119 16.04 7.03 0.24
N TYR A 120 15.72 5.78 -0.14
CA TYR A 120 16.71 4.71 -0.24
C TYR A 120 17.85 5.06 -1.21
N LEU A 121 17.48 5.52 -2.42
CA LEU A 121 18.46 5.82 -3.47
C LEU A 121 19.36 7.00 -3.10
N PHE A 122 18.81 8.06 -2.50
CA PHE A 122 19.59 9.20 -2.03
C PHE A 122 20.42 8.88 -0.79
N GLY A 123 19.92 8.03 0.11
CA GLY A 123 20.65 7.59 1.30
C GLY A 123 21.85 6.70 0.98
N TYR A 124 21.86 6.00 -0.16
CA TYR A 124 23.02 5.25 -0.63
C TYR A 124 24.04 6.12 -1.40
N LEU A 125 23.60 7.28 -1.89
CA LEU A 125 24.43 8.20 -2.69
C LEU A 125 25.23 9.20 -1.83
N LEU A 126 24.92 9.30 -0.54
CA LEU A 126 25.50 10.19 0.46
C LEU A 126 26.41 9.41 1.41
#